data_AF-K1MM16-F1
#
_entry.id   AF-K1MM16-F1
#
_cell.length_a   1.000
_cell.length_b   1.000
_cell.length_c   1.000
_cell.angle_alpha   90.00
_cell.angle_beta   90.00
_cell.angle_gamma   90.00
#
_symmetry.space_group_name_H-M   'P 1'
#
loop_
_entity.id
_entity.type
_entity.pdbx_description
1 polymer ?
#
loop_
_entity_poly.entity_id
_entity_poly.type
_entity_poly.pdbx_seq_one_letter_code
_entity_poly.pdbx_strand_id
1 'polypeptide(L)'
;MKKITKYLSILLISTLLFGCDNSLERSKRTIDALQDNMTQIINILNEIQNEEENIQRDFEATLNSEDGLTAFGDENSAIQINVSEREYQLGLLSEQLVALEKYIEEFTTFTDAELLDRQEVIQQIDLLNQLQENLAVYSKDYQANIQSEQQIYHSLSDPEIDYNRFYQIFEQVETLMTTNHINLEKILGYFEPINTQLINFKIYLVNLSESKE
;
A
#
# COMPACT_ATOMS: atom_id res chain seq x y z
N MET A 1 20.84 70.46 -24.49
CA MET A 1 21.73 70.04 -25.60
C MET A 1 22.88 69.21 -25.02
N LYS A 2 23.19 68.07 -25.67
CA LYS A 2 24.25 67.03 -25.50
C LYS A 2 25.49 67.43 -24.67
N LYS A 3 26.16 66.55 -23.92
CA LYS A 3 26.88 65.28 -24.29
C LYS A 3 27.08 64.41 -23.00
N ILE A 4 26.81 63.09 -22.90
CA ILE A 4 27.53 61.88 -23.39
C ILE A 4 29.01 61.88 -22.90
N THR A 5 29.62 60.98 -22.09
CA THR A 5 29.42 59.54 -21.73
C THR A 5 30.46 59.03 -20.67
N LYS A 6 30.17 57.86 -20.04
CA LYS A 6 31.06 56.81 -19.42
C LYS A 6 31.71 57.18 -18.06
N TYR A 7 31.65 56.39 -16.98
CA TYR A 7 31.86 54.95 -16.75
C TYR A 7 30.90 54.43 -15.65
N LEU A 8 30.16 53.33 -15.85
CA LEU A 8 30.55 51.93 -15.58
C LEU A 8 31.03 51.69 -14.13
N SER A 9 30.13 51.16 -13.29
CA SER A 9 30.42 50.11 -12.29
C SER A 9 29.09 49.55 -11.78
N ILE A 10 28.54 48.65 -12.59
CA ILE A 10 27.57 47.65 -12.16
C ILE A 10 28.34 46.72 -11.22
N LEU A 11 28.13 46.84 -9.91
CA LEU A 11 28.46 45.77 -8.97
C LEU A 11 27.17 44.97 -8.76
N LEU A 12 26.78 44.24 -9.79
CA LEU A 12 25.89 43.10 -9.64
C LEU A 12 26.72 42.06 -8.89
N ILE A 13 26.60 42.04 -7.57
CA ILE A 13 26.94 40.84 -6.82
C ILE A 13 25.85 39.85 -7.21
N SER A 14 26.07 39.16 -8.33
CA SER A 14 25.50 37.85 -8.57
C SER A 14 26.02 36.97 -7.44
N THR A 15 25.29 36.98 -6.32
CA THR A 15 25.15 35.77 -5.53
C THR A 15 24.54 34.75 -6.48
N LEU A 16 25.42 34.08 -7.23
CA LEU A 16 25.18 32.71 -7.63
C LEU A 16 24.76 32.03 -6.33
N LEU A 17 23.45 31.83 -6.21
CA LEU A 17 22.89 30.91 -5.25
C LEU A 17 23.71 29.65 -5.44
N PHE A 18 24.56 29.33 -4.47
CA PHE A 18 25.04 27.99 -4.27
C PHE A 18 23.79 27.15 -4.01
N GLY A 19 23.10 26.76 -5.08
CA GLY A 19 22.12 25.70 -5.08
C GLY A 19 22.89 24.40 -4.91
N CYS A 20 23.48 24.19 -3.73
CA CYS A 20 23.53 22.83 -3.21
C CYS A 20 22.08 22.44 -3.05
N ASP A 21 21.56 21.82 -4.10
CA ASP A 21 20.23 21.28 -4.17
C ASP A 21 20.00 20.42 -2.92
N ASN A 22 19.00 20.80 -2.10
CA ASN A 22 18.65 20.03 -0.90
C ASN A 22 17.99 18.68 -1.29
N SER A 23 18.01 18.33 -2.59
CA SER A 23 17.58 17.06 -3.16
C SER A 23 18.21 15.86 -2.46
N LEU A 24 19.49 15.90 -2.10
CA LEU A 24 20.14 14.76 -1.42
C LEU A 24 19.49 14.45 -0.06
N GLU A 25 19.26 15.49 0.75
CA GLU A 25 18.59 15.33 2.04
C GLU A 25 17.12 14.96 1.86
N ARG A 26 16.45 15.57 0.88
CA ARG A 26 15.05 15.29 0.53
C ARG A 26 14.87 13.83 0.10
N SER A 27 15.73 13.32 -0.78
CA SER A 27 15.72 11.92 -1.23
C SER A 27 15.92 10.94 -0.08
N LYS A 28 16.84 11.22 0.86
CA LYS A 28 16.98 10.37 2.07
C LYS A 28 15.69 10.29 2.87
N ARG A 29 15.05 11.44 3.14
CA ARG A 29 13.78 11.48 3.88
C ARG A 29 12.65 10.77 3.14
N THR A 30 12.58 10.91 1.81
CA THR A 30 11.57 10.22 0.99
C THR A 30 11.78 8.71 1.01
N ILE A 31 13.03 8.23 0.95
CA ILE A 31 13.33 6.79 1.08
C ILE A 31 12.90 6.27 2.45
N ASP A 32 13.26 6.96 3.53
CA ASP A 32 12.89 6.54 4.88
C ASP A 32 11.35 6.47 5.05
N ALA A 33 10.65 7.50 4.60
CA ALA A 33 9.17 7.53 4.65
C ALA A 33 8.53 6.43 3.79
N LEU A 34 9.12 6.11 2.64
CA LEU A 34 8.67 5.03 1.78
C LEU A 34 8.90 3.65 2.42
N GLN A 35 10.03 3.44 3.09
CA GLN A 35 10.29 2.20 3.86
C GLN A 35 9.29 2.02 5.00
N ASP A 36 8.96 3.10 5.71
CA ASP A 36 7.94 3.08 6.76
C ASP A 36 6.55 2.78 6.19
N ASN A 37 6.18 3.36 5.04
CA ASN A 37 4.93 3.08 4.35
C ASN A 37 4.83 1.62 3.87
N MET A 38 5.89 1.07 3.28
CA MET A 38 5.92 -0.35 2.91
C MET A 38 5.77 -1.28 4.11
N THR A 39 6.41 -0.94 5.24
CA THR A 39 6.27 -1.71 6.48
C THR A 39 4.84 -1.70 6.98
N GLN A 40 4.17 -0.54 6.93
CA GLN A 40 2.75 -0.43 7.26
C GLN A 40 1.87 -1.26 6.32
N ILE A 41 2.12 -1.22 5.00
CA ILE A 41 1.39 -2.04 4.03
C ILE A 41 1.55 -3.53 4.36
N ILE A 42 2.78 -4.01 4.60
CA ILE A 42 3.03 -5.42 4.95
C ILE A 42 2.28 -5.79 6.23
N ASN A 43 2.32 -4.94 7.26
CA ASN A 43 1.60 -5.21 8.51
C ASN A 43 0.10 -5.33 8.28
N ILE A 44 -0.50 -4.43 7.51
CA ILE A 44 -1.93 -4.47 7.17
C ILE A 44 -2.28 -5.76 6.41
N LEU A 45 -1.45 -6.15 5.43
CA LEU A 45 -1.65 -7.41 4.69
C LEU A 45 -1.56 -8.63 5.61
N ASN A 46 -0.64 -8.62 6.58
CA ASN A 46 -0.53 -9.69 7.57
C ASN A 46 -1.76 -9.74 8.49
N GLU A 47 -2.30 -8.60 8.93
CA GLU A 47 -3.53 -8.59 9.73
C GLU A 47 -4.72 -9.11 8.93
N ILE A 48 -4.84 -8.74 7.65
CA ILE A 48 -5.82 -9.33 6.74
C ILE A 48 -5.66 -10.86 6.67
N GLN A 49 -4.44 -11.37 6.53
CA GLN A 49 -4.19 -12.82 6.52
C GLN A 49 -4.56 -13.50 7.84
N ASN A 50 -4.23 -12.88 8.98
CA ASN A 50 -4.59 -13.41 10.30
C ASN A 50 -6.12 -13.55 10.43
N GLU A 51 -6.87 -12.56 9.94
CA GLU A 51 -8.33 -12.62 9.93
C GLU A 51 -8.86 -13.68 8.95
N GLU A 52 -8.26 -13.83 7.77
CA GLU A 52 -8.61 -14.91 6.83
C GLU A 52 -8.40 -16.31 7.44
N GLU A 53 -7.30 -16.52 8.17
CA GLU A 53 -7.03 -17.78 8.88
C GLU A 53 -8.05 -18.06 10.00
N ASN A 54 -8.72 -17.03 10.50
CA ASN A 54 -9.71 -17.11 11.56
C ASN A 54 -11.14 -17.36 11.07
N ILE A 55 -11.42 -17.25 9.77
CA ILE A 55 -12.78 -17.38 9.20
C ILE A 55 -13.47 -18.66 9.65
N GLN A 56 -12.81 -19.81 9.57
CA GLN A 56 -13.42 -21.08 9.98
C GLN A 56 -13.80 -21.08 11.47
N ARG A 57 -12.90 -20.60 12.33
CA ARG A 57 -13.11 -20.51 13.77
C ARG A 57 -14.28 -19.59 14.10
N ASP A 58 -14.36 -18.44 13.45
CA ASP A 58 -15.40 -17.43 13.69
C ASP A 58 -16.76 -17.84 13.10
N PHE A 59 -16.75 -18.58 11.98
CA PHE A 59 -17.93 -19.24 11.43
C PHE A 59 -18.49 -20.28 12.42
N GLU A 60 -17.63 -21.18 12.92
CA GLU A 60 -18.04 -22.22 13.89
C GLU A 60 -18.52 -21.60 15.20
N ALA A 61 -17.88 -20.53 15.68
CA ALA A 61 -18.32 -19.81 16.86
C ALA A 61 -19.72 -19.18 16.67
N THR A 62 -19.98 -18.62 15.49
CA THR A 62 -21.29 -18.07 15.13
C THR A 62 -22.36 -19.15 15.07
N LEU A 63 -22.05 -20.27 14.41
CA LEU A 63 -22.97 -21.42 14.27
C LEU A 63 -23.34 -22.05 15.62
N ASN A 64 -22.38 -22.12 16.55
CA ASN A 64 -22.56 -22.72 17.88
C ASN A 64 -23.10 -21.75 18.93
N SER A 65 -23.45 -20.52 18.55
CA SER A 65 -24.13 -19.58 19.43
C SER A 65 -25.55 -20.05 19.80
N GLU A 66 -26.15 -19.45 20.83
CA GLU A 66 -27.51 -19.80 21.25
C GLU A 66 -28.56 -19.58 20.15
N ASP A 67 -28.31 -18.60 19.26
CA ASP A 67 -29.19 -18.20 18.16
C ASP A 67 -28.96 -19.02 16.87
N GLY A 68 -27.99 -19.96 16.89
CA GLY A 68 -27.69 -20.87 15.79
C GLY A 68 -27.55 -20.15 14.44
N LEU A 69 -28.32 -20.56 13.44
CA LEU A 69 -28.27 -19.97 12.09
C LEU A 69 -28.73 -18.50 12.05
N THR A 70 -29.62 -18.08 12.95
CA THR A 70 -30.07 -16.68 12.97
C THR A 70 -28.96 -15.72 13.41
N ALA A 71 -27.94 -16.21 14.12
CA ALA A 71 -26.79 -15.42 14.55
C ALA A 71 -25.96 -14.86 13.39
N PHE A 72 -25.96 -15.51 12.22
CA PHE A 72 -25.27 -14.99 11.03
C PHE A 72 -25.90 -13.70 10.49
N GLY A 73 -27.11 -13.37 10.94
CA GLY A 73 -27.79 -12.09 10.71
C GLY A 73 -27.33 -10.97 11.64
N ASP A 74 -26.66 -11.28 12.76
CA ASP A 74 -26.22 -10.30 13.76
C ASP A 74 -24.84 -9.74 13.41
N GLU A 75 -24.76 -8.41 13.29
CA GLU A 75 -23.52 -7.65 13.05
C GLU A 75 -22.46 -7.89 14.16
N ASN A 76 -22.87 -8.33 15.34
CA ASN A 76 -21.98 -8.64 16.46
C ASN A 76 -21.57 -10.12 16.55
N SER A 77 -22.01 -10.95 15.62
CA SER A 77 -21.55 -12.33 15.55
C SER A 77 -20.06 -12.40 15.20
N ALA A 78 -19.37 -13.45 15.63
CA ALA A 78 -17.93 -13.58 15.45
C ALA A 78 -17.53 -13.46 13.97
N ILE A 79 -18.30 -14.05 13.06
CA ILE A 79 -18.02 -13.98 11.61
C ILE A 79 -18.24 -12.58 11.02
N GLN A 80 -19.25 -11.84 11.51
CA GLN A 80 -19.50 -10.47 11.05
C GLN A 80 -18.46 -9.48 11.61
N ILE A 81 -17.97 -9.72 12.82
CA ILE A 81 -16.81 -8.98 13.38
C ILE A 81 -15.57 -9.21 12.52
N ASN A 82 -15.29 -10.47 12.15
CA ASN A 82 -14.16 -10.79 11.27
C ASN A 82 -14.26 -10.11 9.90
N VAL A 83 -15.46 -10.12 9.27
CA VAL A 83 -15.73 -9.36 8.03
C VAL A 83 -15.42 -7.87 8.23
N SER A 84 -15.95 -7.29 9.31
CA SER A 84 -15.77 -5.86 9.62
C SER A 84 -14.31 -5.47 9.86
N GLU A 85 -13.54 -6.33 10.52
CA GLU A 85 -12.11 -6.09 10.75
C GLU A 85 -11.32 -6.14 9.43
N ARG A 86 -11.62 -7.11 8.55
CA ARG A 86 -11.01 -7.17 7.21
C ARG A 86 -11.35 -5.93 6.37
N GLU A 87 -12.57 -5.41 6.45
CA GLU A 87 -12.96 -4.14 5.81
C GLU A 87 -12.20 -2.95 6.39
N TYR A 88 -12.04 -2.90 7.70
CA TYR A 88 -11.28 -1.85 8.37
C TYR A 88 -9.81 -1.83 7.92
N GLN A 89 -9.16 -3.00 7.90
CA GLN A 89 -7.79 -3.14 7.41
C GLN A 89 -7.68 -2.73 5.93
N LEU A 90 -8.68 -3.05 5.12
CA LEU A 90 -8.72 -2.63 3.72
C LEU A 90 -8.83 -1.12 3.55
N GLY A 91 -9.57 -0.45 4.44
CA GLY A 91 -9.60 1.01 4.54
C GLY A 91 -8.22 1.59 4.83
N LEU A 92 -7.52 1.04 5.82
CA LEU A 92 -6.14 1.44 6.12
C LEU A 92 -5.19 1.21 4.94
N LEU A 93 -5.33 0.09 4.22
CA LEU A 93 -4.54 -0.18 3.02
C LEU A 93 -4.76 0.90 1.96
N SER A 94 -6.01 1.32 1.74
CA SER A 94 -6.32 2.40 0.80
C SER A 94 -5.64 3.72 1.18
N GLU A 95 -5.55 4.05 2.48
CA GLU A 95 -4.83 5.24 2.94
C GLU A 95 -3.33 5.14 2.64
N GLN A 96 -2.73 3.96 2.85
CA GLN A 96 -1.32 3.73 2.54
C GLN A 96 -1.04 3.77 1.04
N LEU A 97 -1.98 3.37 0.18
CA LEU A 97 -1.84 3.49 -1.27
C LEU A 97 -1.82 4.94 -1.75
N VAL A 98 -2.64 5.81 -1.14
CA VAL A 98 -2.60 7.24 -1.41
C VAL A 98 -1.27 7.86 -0.95
N ALA A 99 -0.71 7.38 0.17
CA ALA A 99 0.62 7.80 0.60
C ALA A 99 1.72 7.33 -0.36
N LEU A 100 1.66 6.07 -0.80
CA LEU A 100 2.58 5.49 -1.78
C LEU A 100 2.60 6.29 -3.09
N GLU A 101 1.43 6.68 -3.61
CA GLU A 101 1.30 7.52 -4.80
C GLU A 101 2.07 8.85 -4.63
N LYS A 102 1.92 9.53 -3.49
CA LYS A 102 2.66 10.77 -3.20
C LYS A 102 4.17 10.55 -3.13
N TYR A 103 4.63 9.41 -2.60
CA TYR A 103 6.05 9.09 -2.58
C TYR A 103 6.59 8.80 -3.97
N ILE A 104 5.81 8.18 -4.86
CA ILE A 104 6.15 7.98 -6.27
C ILE A 104 6.27 9.33 -6.99
N GLU A 105 5.33 10.24 -6.77
CA GLU A 105 5.37 11.60 -7.32
C GLU A 105 6.65 12.34 -6.86
N GLU A 106 6.96 12.28 -5.57
CA GLU A 106 8.17 12.88 -5.02
C GLU A 106 9.44 12.25 -5.61
N PHE A 107 9.47 10.92 -5.76
CA PHE A 107 10.58 10.19 -6.39
C PHE A 107 10.78 10.61 -7.85
N THR A 108 9.71 10.91 -8.56
CA THR A 108 9.77 11.39 -9.95
C THR A 108 10.51 12.72 -10.04
N THR A 109 10.44 13.58 -9.02
CA THR A 109 11.21 14.84 -8.99
C THR A 109 12.74 14.61 -8.96
N PHE A 110 13.18 13.42 -8.59
CA PHE A 110 14.60 13.06 -8.52
C PHE A 110 15.20 12.68 -9.87
N THR A 111 14.39 12.47 -10.93
CA THR A 111 14.91 12.10 -12.25
C THR A 111 15.75 13.19 -12.91
N ASP A 112 15.52 14.44 -12.50
CA ASP A 112 16.23 15.62 -13.01
C ASP A 112 17.34 16.10 -12.06
N ALA A 113 17.55 15.40 -10.93
CA ALA A 113 18.59 15.75 -9.97
C ALA A 113 19.97 15.36 -10.53
N GLU A 114 20.83 16.35 -10.71
CA GLU A 114 22.16 16.20 -11.35
C GLU A 114 23.08 15.19 -10.64
N LEU A 115 22.84 14.96 -9.35
CA LEU A 115 23.66 14.11 -8.49
C LEU A 115 23.17 12.67 -8.40
N LEU A 116 22.01 12.35 -8.94
CA LEU A 116 21.38 11.04 -8.79
C LEU A 116 21.48 10.25 -10.09
N ASP A 117 21.69 8.94 -9.98
CA ASP A 117 21.62 8.07 -11.14
C ASP A 117 20.17 7.98 -11.64
N ARG A 118 19.90 8.67 -12.75
CA ARG A 118 18.58 8.71 -13.38
C ARG A 118 18.04 7.33 -13.71
N GLN A 119 18.90 6.38 -14.11
CA GLN A 119 18.45 5.03 -14.46
C GLN A 119 17.97 4.28 -13.22
N GLU A 120 18.70 4.38 -12.11
CA GLU A 120 18.30 3.76 -10.84
C GLU A 120 17.00 4.37 -10.31
N VAL A 121 16.84 5.70 -10.40
CA VAL A 121 15.61 6.40 -10.01
C VAL A 121 14.41 5.92 -10.84
N ILE A 122 14.56 5.81 -12.17
CA ILE A 122 13.47 5.34 -13.04
C ILE A 122 13.09 3.90 -12.71
N GLN A 123 14.06 3.01 -12.52
CA GLN A 123 13.79 1.63 -12.14
C GLN A 123 13.02 1.53 -10.81
N GLN A 124 13.37 2.38 -9.83
CA GLN A 124 12.68 2.41 -8.55
C GLN A 124 11.23 2.87 -8.72
N ILE A 125 10.99 3.91 -9.53
CA ILE A 125 9.65 4.40 -9.86
C ILE A 125 8.83 3.30 -10.55
N ASP A 126 9.41 2.59 -11.51
CA ASP A 126 8.71 1.52 -12.24
C ASP A 126 8.28 0.37 -11.33
N LEU A 127 9.13 -0.03 -10.36
CA LEU A 127 8.75 -1.06 -9.39
C LEU A 127 7.66 -0.57 -8.43
N LEU A 128 7.74 0.67 -7.97
CA LEU A 128 6.73 1.25 -7.06
C LEU A 128 5.37 1.41 -7.75
N ASN A 129 5.36 1.82 -9.02
CA ASN A 129 4.14 1.89 -9.84
C ASN A 129 3.51 0.50 -10.01
N GLN A 130 4.32 -0.52 -10.31
CA GLN A 130 3.82 -1.89 -10.42
C GLN A 130 3.23 -2.39 -9.10
N LEU A 131 3.91 -2.15 -7.96
CA LEU A 131 3.37 -2.48 -6.65
C LEU A 131 2.05 -1.75 -6.39
N GLN A 132 1.98 -0.44 -6.65
CA GLN A 132 0.79 0.37 -6.44
C GLN A 132 -0.40 -0.12 -7.27
N GLU A 133 -0.18 -0.43 -8.55
CA GLU A 133 -1.22 -0.95 -9.43
C GLU A 133 -1.73 -2.32 -8.94
N ASN A 134 -0.82 -3.23 -8.59
CA ASN A 134 -1.20 -4.57 -8.13
C ASN A 134 -1.91 -4.54 -6.77
N LEU A 135 -1.47 -3.67 -5.84
CA LEU A 135 -2.16 -3.46 -4.58
C LEU A 135 -3.56 -2.84 -4.77
N ALA A 136 -3.71 -1.90 -5.71
CA ALA A 136 -5.01 -1.31 -6.01
C ALA A 136 -5.99 -2.32 -6.60
N VAL A 137 -5.51 -3.20 -7.51
CA VAL A 137 -6.29 -4.31 -8.05
C VAL A 137 -6.68 -5.28 -6.94
N TYR A 138 -5.72 -5.71 -6.12
CA TYR A 138 -5.99 -6.57 -4.98
C TYR A 138 -7.01 -5.98 -4.03
N SER A 139 -6.84 -4.72 -3.63
CA SER A 139 -7.74 -4.06 -2.69
C SER A 139 -9.18 -4.02 -3.23
N LYS A 140 -9.34 -3.72 -4.51
CA LYS A 140 -10.64 -3.72 -5.18
C LYS A 140 -11.27 -5.12 -5.25
N ASP A 141 -10.52 -6.12 -5.68
CA ASP A 141 -11.01 -7.49 -5.81
C ASP A 141 -11.37 -8.07 -4.43
N TYR A 142 -10.53 -7.82 -3.44
CA TYR A 142 -10.72 -8.22 -2.05
C TYR A 142 -11.97 -7.58 -1.43
N GLN A 143 -12.21 -6.28 -1.66
CA GLN A 143 -13.44 -5.61 -1.23
C GLN A 143 -14.70 -6.27 -1.80
N ALA A 144 -14.66 -6.64 -3.09
CA ALA A 144 -15.80 -7.30 -3.74
C ALA A 144 -16.03 -8.72 -3.18
N ASN A 145 -14.96 -9.42 -2.83
CA ASN A 145 -15.03 -10.74 -2.21
C ASN A 145 -15.60 -10.65 -0.79
N ILE A 146 -15.13 -9.70 0.04
CA ILE A 146 -15.70 -9.45 1.37
C ILE A 146 -17.20 -9.15 1.29
N GLN A 147 -17.62 -8.29 0.36
CA GLN A 147 -19.05 -7.99 0.18
C GLN A 147 -19.87 -9.23 -0.21
N SER A 148 -19.28 -10.12 -1.00
CA SER A 148 -19.89 -11.39 -1.38
C SER A 148 -19.99 -12.32 -0.17
N GLU A 149 -18.93 -12.43 0.63
CA GLU A 149 -18.91 -13.19 1.88
C GLU A 149 -19.96 -12.69 2.87
N GLN A 150 -20.08 -11.38 3.06
CA GLN A 150 -21.08 -10.80 3.96
C GLN A 150 -22.50 -11.18 3.54
N GLN A 151 -22.81 -11.12 2.24
CA GLN A 151 -24.11 -11.55 1.70
C GLN A 151 -24.34 -13.05 1.89
N ILE A 152 -23.31 -13.85 1.65
CA ILE A 152 -23.34 -15.31 1.84
C ILE A 152 -23.63 -15.64 3.31
N TYR A 153 -22.91 -15.04 4.25
CA TYR A 153 -23.12 -15.26 5.68
C TYR A 153 -24.51 -14.81 6.11
N HIS A 154 -24.96 -13.61 5.74
CA HIS A 154 -26.31 -13.17 6.08
C HIS A 154 -27.40 -14.10 5.53
N SER A 155 -27.19 -14.71 4.35
CA SER A 155 -28.15 -15.66 3.78
C SER A 155 -28.35 -16.93 4.62
N LEU A 156 -27.41 -17.26 5.52
CA LEU A 156 -27.54 -18.38 6.46
C LEU A 156 -28.64 -18.15 7.50
N SER A 157 -29.00 -16.89 7.77
CA SER A 157 -30.08 -16.55 8.70
C SER A 157 -31.49 -16.71 8.11
N ASP A 158 -31.59 -17.04 6.82
CA ASP A 158 -32.87 -17.29 6.14
C ASP A 158 -33.53 -18.57 6.69
N PRO A 159 -34.78 -18.52 7.20
CA PRO A 159 -35.48 -19.70 7.70
C PRO A 159 -35.74 -20.77 6.62
N GLU A 160 -35.64 -20.43 5.32
CA GLU A 160 -35.78 -21.39 4.22
C GLU A 160 -34.47 -22.10 3.85
N ILE A 161 -33.38 -21.89 4.59
CA ILE A 161 -32.11 -22.56 4.28
C ILE A 161 -32.20 -24.07 4.50
N ASP A 162 -31.77 -24.82 3.48
CA ASP A 162 -31.67 -26.28 3.53
C ASP A 162 -30.21 -26.75 3.58
N TYR A 163 -30.03 -28.05 3.79
CA TYR A 163 -28.71 -28.67 3.88
C TYR A 163 -27.88 -28.47 2.60
N ASN A 164 -28.49 -28.52 1.41
CA ASN A 164 -27.73 -28.38 0.17
C ASN A 164 -27.20 -26.95 0.01
N ARG A 165 -28.02 -25.96 0.34
CA ARG A 165 -27.66 -24.54 0.27
C ARG A 165 -26.61 -24.18 1.33
N PHE A 166 -26.70 -24.78 2.51
CA PHE A 166 -25.68 -24.66 3.56
C PHE A 166 -24.30 -25.17 3.09
N TYR A 167 -24.23 -26.32 2.40
CA TYR A 167 -22.96 -26.85 1.88
C TYR A 167 -22.38 -26.01 0.73
N GLN A 168 -23.23 -25.52 -0.17
CA GLN A 168 -22.79 -24.65 -1.28
C GLN A 168 -22.13 -23.36 -0.77
N ILE A 169 -22.55 -22.87 0.40
CA ILE A 169 -21.96 -21.68 1.01
C ILE A 169 -20.50 -21.91 1.40
N PHE A 170 -20.13 -23.08 1.94
CA PHE A 170 -18.73 -23.39 2.24
C PHE A 170 -17.86 -23.42 0.98
N GLU A 171 -18.35 -24.05 -0.10
CA GLU A 171 -17.61 -24.10 -1.36
C GLU A 171 -17.38 -22.69 -1.95
N GLN A 172 -18.37 -21.80 -1.82
CA GLN A 172 -18.25 -20.40 -2.25
C GLN A 172 -17.22 -19.63 -1.42
N VAL A 173 -17.29 -19.74 -0.09
CA VAL A 173 -16.33 -19.08 0.81
C VAL A 173 -14.91 -19.59 0.56
N GLU A 174 -14.71 -20.90 0.45
CA GLU A 174 -13.40 -21.50 0.15
C GLU A 174 -12.83 -21.01 -1.18
N THR A 175 -13.68 -20.85 -2.19
CA THR A 175 -13.29 -20.29 -3.49
C THR A 175 -12.84 -18.83 -3.36
N LEU A 176 -13.55 -18.02 -2.58
CA LEU A 176 -13.18 -16.61 -2.33
C LEU A 176 -11.87 -16.51 -1.57
N MET A 177 -11.71 -17.26 -0.47
CA MET A 177 -10.45 -17.32 0.31
C MET A 177 -9.27 -17.74 -0.57
N THR A 178 -9.44 -18.79 -1.39
CA THR A 178 -8.39 -19.23 -2.32
C THR A 178 -8.03 -18.15 -3.33
N THR A 179 -9.03 -17.44 -3.85
CA THR A 179 -8.83 -16.33 -4.79
C THR A 179 -8.07 -15.17 -4.12
N ASN A 180 -8.44 -14.82 -2.88
CA ASN A 180 -7.77 -13.81 -2.07
C ASN A 180 -6.30 -14.15 -1.86
N HIS A 181 -6.02 -15.40 -1.47
CA HIS A 181 -4.66 -15.89 -1.25
C HIS A 181 -3.80 -15.81 -2.52
N ILE A 182 -4.29 -16.31 -3.66
CA ILE A 182 -3.58 -16.25 -4.94
C ILE A 182 -3.30 -14.80 -5.35
N ASN A 183 -4.25 -13.89 -5.13
CA ASN A 183 -4.06 -12.49 -5.48
C ASN A 183 -3.04 -11.81 -4.56
N LEU A 184 -3.01 -12.16 -3.28
CA LEU A 184 -2.01 -11.66 -2.34
C LEU A 184 -0.59 -12.12 -2.71
N GLU A 185 -0.41 -13.41 -3.05
CA GLU A 185 0.90 -13.94 -3.46
C GLU A 185 1.53 -13.16 -4.62
N LYS A 186 0.72 -12.70 -5.58
CA LYS A 186 1.19 -11.90 -6.72
C LYS A 186 1.82 -10.57 -6.28
N ILE A 187 1.37 -10.00 -5.17
CA ILE A 187 1.84 -8.73 -4.64
C ILE A 187 3.10 -8.92 -3.78
N LEU A 188 3.14 -10.00 -3.00
CA LEU A 188 4.24 -10.24 -2.06
C LEU A 188 5.61 -10.28 -2.76
N GLY A 189 5.64 -10.72 -4.02
CA GLY A 189 6.86 -10.74 -4.84
C GLY A 189 7.50 -9.38 -5.13
N TYR A 190 6.82 -8.26 -4.89
CA TYR A 190 7.36 -6.91 -5.13
C TYR A 190 8.14 -6.32 -3.95
N PHE A 191 7.82 -6.71 -2.70
CA PHE A 191 8.37 -6.04 -1.51
C PHE A 191 9.88 -6.23 -1.35
N GLU A 192 10.39 -7.45 -1.55
CA GLU A 192 11.82 -7.73 -1.42
C GLU A 192 12.67 -6.99 -2.47
N PRO A 193 12.33 -7.02 -3.78
CA PRO A 193 13.03 -6.23 -4.80
C PRO A 193 13.05 -4.73 -4.50
N ILE A 194 11.90 -4.17 -4.12
CA ILE A 194 11.77 -2.74 -3.81
C ILE A 194 12.63 -2.38 -2.60
N ASN A 195 12.56 -3.15 -1.51
CA ASN A 195 13.34 -2.88 -0.31
C ASN A 195 14.85 -2.96 -0.57
N THR A 196 15.28 -3.94 -1.37
CA THR A 196 16.68 -4.08 -1.77
C THR A 196 17.16 -2.86 -2.56
N GLN A 197 16.35 -2.38 -3.51
CA GLN A 197 16.69 -1.20 -4.29
C GLN A 197 16.72 0.07 -3.44
N LEU A 198 15.80 0.24 -2.50
CA LEU A 198 15.81 1.39 -1.57
C LEU A 198 17.03 1.38 -0.64
N ILE A 199 17.46 0.22 -0.16
CA ILE A 199 18.69 0.08 0.63
C ILE A 199 19.91 0.47 -0.20
N ASN A 200 20.01 -0.03 -1.43
CA ASN A 200 21.12 0.32 -2.34
C ASN A 200 21.15 1.82 -2.62
N PHE A 201 19.98 2.41 -2.90
CA PHE A 201 19.85 3.84 -3.17
C PHE A 201 20.26 4.65 -1.93
N LYS A 202 19.86 4.22 -0.72
CA LYS A 202 20.27 4.86 0.54
C LYS A 202 21.80 4.81 0.75
N ILE A 203 22.44 3.67 0.48
CA ILE A 203 23.91 3.53 0.54
C ILE A 203 24.58 4.50 -0.45
N TYR A 204 24.06 4.58 -1.66
CA TYR A 204 24.53 5.53 -2.67
C TYR A 204 24.44 6.99 -2.19
N LEU A 205 23.29 7.40 -1.61
CA LEU A 205 23.13 8.76 -1.06
C LEU A 205 24.08 9.05 0.11
N VAL A 206 24.39 8.06 0.96
CA VAL A 206 25.38 8.20 2.04
C VAL A 206 26.76 8.45 1.46
N ASN A 207 27.22 7.61 0.53
CA ASN A 207 28.52 7.75 -0.13
C ASN A 207 28.66 9.11 -0.85
N LEU A 208 27.61 9.56 -1.52
CA LEU A 208 27.58 10.89 -2.15
C LEU A 208 27.72 12.02 -1.12
N SER A 209 27.12 11.88 0.06
CA SER A 209 27.22 12.88 1.13
C SER A 209 28.64 12.97 1.68
N GLU A 210 29.27 11.82 1.94
CA GLU A 210 30.64 11.75 2.45
C GLU A 210 31.68 12.22 1.43
N SER A 211 31.45 12.03 0.13
CA SER A 211 32.34 12.49 -0.94
C SER A 211 32.36 14.01 -1.13
N LYS A 212 31.43 14.73 -0.50
CA LYS A 212 31.27 16.19 -0.60
C LYS A 212 31.76 16.95 0.64
N GLU A 213 32.13 16.25 1.71
CA GLU A 213 32.84 16.80 2.89
C GLU A 213 34.35 16.83 2.65
#